data_AF-A0A2V9L718-F1
#
_entry.id   AF-A0A2V9L718-F1
#
_cell.length_a   1.000
_cell.length_b   1.000
_cell.length_c   1.000
_cell.angle_alpha   90.00
_cell.angle_beta   90.00
_cell.angle_gamma   90.00
#
_symmetry.space_group_name_H-M   'P 1'
#
loop_
_entity.id
_entity.type
_entity.pdbx_description
1 polymer ?
#
loop_
_entity_poly.entity_id
_entity_poly.type
_entity_poly.pdbx_seq_one_letter_code
_entity_poly.pdbx_strand_id
1 'polypeptide(L)'
;MWKLGPNTKSYGYTETVGLLRMESHDWGQMNITLGPLTTRLKGEASWGDRYPAWQVYADECERLLQFLQTHNQLDRYWPRLIAKRQQRDEALNEMRVAWFLESLGYSVSDWEPTDAPGFKVEFAVNTGPHQKAFVEVKSPGWESELTEAERKNGRTKPPKYIDMEGRAAGPIQLIQRTVAKAGPKFTGKSPPSLIIVSDDCFVNLGDWGWGPLQIALTQNSIAWGEGLFCQFRYNHVGAVGLFWLGQGAQYRSICIANPNAILTATLPSDMVAKLTTTPMEPALHSPRQGTIVVP
;
A
#
# COMPACT_ATOMS: atom_id res chain seq x y z
N MET A 1 -57.62 8.14 0.23
CA MET A 1 -57.91 6.77 -0.23
C MET A 1 -58.39 6.84 -1.68
N TRP A 2 -57.48 6.69 -2.64
CA TRP A 2 -57.80 6.54 -4.07
C TRP A 2 -56.78 5.57 -4.67
N LYS A 3 -57.29 4.46 -5.23
CA LYS A 3 -56.54 3.35 -5.82
C LYS A 3 -56.03 3.73 -7.21
N LEU A 4 -54.79 3.35 -7.53
CA LEU A 4 -54.32 3.22 -8.90
C LEU A 4 -53.81 1.78 -9.09
N GLY A 5 -54.48 1.07 -10.00
CA GLY A 5 -54.08 -0.24 -10.52
C GLY A 5 -52.98 -0.12 -11.60
N PRO A 6 -52.54 -1.26 -12.14
CA PRO A 6 -51.21 -1.43 -12.72
C PRO A 6 -51.16 -0.95 -14.18
N ASN A 7 -50.09 -0.26 -14.55
CA ASN A 7 -49.75 -0.04 -15.95
C ASN A 7 -48.29 -0.41 -16.20
N THR A 8 -48.08 -1.70 -16.39
CA THR A 8 -46.95 -2.25 -17.13
C THR A 8 -47.08 -1.84 -18.60
N LYS A 9 -46.13 -1.04 -19.09
CA LYS A 9 -45.80 -1.00 -20.52
C LYS A 9 -44.32 -1.32 -20.68
N SER A 10 -44.10 -2.53 -21.16
CA SER A 10 -42.84 -3.01 -21.73
C SER A 10 -42.49 -2.18 -22.96
N TYR A 11 -41.32 -1.54 -22.95
CA TYR A 11 -40.66 -1.16 -24.18
C TYR A 11 -39.56 -2.17 -24.45
N GLY A 12 -39.87 -3.11 -25.35
CA GLY A 12 -38.88 -3.98 -25.94
C GLY A 12 -38.04 -3.18 -26.91
N TYR A 13 -36.72 -3.19 -26.70
CA TYR A 13 -35.75 -3.01 -27.76
C TYR A 13 -34.97 -4.32 -27.88
N THR A 14 -35.31 -5.08 -28.92
CA THR A 14 -34.49 -6.15 -29.43
C THR A 14 -33.34 -5.53 -30.22
N GLU A 15 -32.23 -5.27 -29.54
CA GLU A 15 -30.94 -5.32 -30.21
C GLU A 15 -30.34 -6.69 -29.95
N THR A 16 -30.27 -7.48 -31.03
CA THR A 16 -29.47 -8.70 -31.12
C THR A 16 -28.01 -8.29 -31.08
N VAL A 17 -27.51 -7.91 -29.90
CA VAL A 17 -26.07 -7.85 -29.67
C VAL A 17 -25.63 -9.30 -29.66
N GLY A 18 -24.89 -9.70 -30.70
CA GLY A 18 -24.30 -11.02 -30.78
C GLY A 18 -23.57 -11.30 -29.48
N LEU A 19 -24.17 -12.16 -28.64
CA LEU A 19 -23.48 -12.85 -27.57
C LEU A 19 -22.42 -13.71 -28.27
N LEU A 20 -21.24 -13.11 -28.49
CA LEU A 20 -20.02 -13.87 -28.38
C LEU A 20 -20.01 -14.38 -26.95
N ARG A 21 -20.51 -15.60 -26.82
CA ARG A 21 -20.16 -16.52 -25.75
C ARG A 21 -18.63 -16.50 -25.73
N MET A 22 -18.06 -15.65 -24.88
CA MET A 22 -16.65 -15.72 -24.53
C MET A 22 -16.50 -16.99 -23.72
N GLU A 23 -16.47 -18.11 -24.44
CA GLU A 23 -15.92 -19.35 -23.96
C GLU A 23 -14.50 -19.05 -23.50
N SER A 24 -14.16 -19.59 -22.33
CA SER A 24 -12.88 -19.49 -21.65
C SER A 24 -11.74 -20.05 -22.49
N HIS A 25 -11.30 -19.30 -23.50
CA HIS A 25 -10.17 -19.61 -24.36
C HIS A 25 -9.32 -18.34 -24.57
N ASP A 26 -8.06 -18.44 -24.16
CA ASP A 26 -6.94 -17.62 -24.61
C ASP A 26 -6.97 -16.11 -24.33
N TRP A 27 -6.89 -15.74 -23.05
CA TRP A 27 -6.05 -14.57 -22.73
C TRP A 27 -4.61 -15.01 -22.95
N GLY A 28 -4.13 -14.83 -24.18
CA GLY A 28 -2.79 -15.26 -24.61
C GLY A 28 -1.76 -14.97 -23.54
N GLN A 29 -0.86 -15.94 -23.30
CA GLN A 29 0.31 -15.74 -22.45
C GLN A 29 0.96 -14.43 -22.88
N MET A 30 0.84 -13.37 -22.08
CA MET A 30 1.66 -12.18 -22.28
C MET A 30 3.09 -12.65 -22.02
N ASN A 31 3.86 -12.84 -23.08
CA ASN A 31 5.28 -13.10 -23.01
C ASN A 31 5.94 -11.82 -22.47
N ILE A 32 6.02 -11.71 -21.14
CA ILE A 32 6.82 -10.70 -20.49
C ILE A 32 8.30 -11.08 -20.65
N THR A 33 9.13 -10.07 -20.89
CA THR A 33 10.58 -10.23 -20.89
C THR A 33 11.07 -10.03 -19.46
N LEU A 34 11.75 -11.04 -18.91
CA LEU A 34 12.33 -10.97 -17.57
C LEU A 34 13.80 -10.54 -17.67
N GLY A 35 14.21 -9.63 -16.79
CA GLY A 35 15.63 -9.36 -16.57
C GLY A 35 16.35 -10.54 -15.92
N PRO A 36 17.70 -10.53 -15.85
CA PRO A 36 18.47 -11.66 -15.35
C PRO A 36 18.18 -11.99 -13.89
N LEU A 37 18.07 -10.99 -13.00
CA LEU A 37 17.78 -11.24 -11.58
C LEU A 37 16.34 -11.70 -11.38
N THR A 38 15.40 -11.13 -12.14
CA THR A 38 13.99 -11.53 -12.10
C THR A 38 13.79 -12.94 -12.65
N THR A 39 14.54 -13.32 -13.68
CA THR A 39 14.57 -14.70 -14.21
C THR A 39 15.05 -15.67 -13.15
N ARG A 40 16.16 -15.34 -12.47
CA ARG A 40 16.69 -16.15 -11.37
C ARG A 40 15.67 -16.27 -10.23
N LEU A 41 15.07 -15.16 -9.81
CA LEU A 41 14.04 -15.13 -8.78
C LEU A 41 12.89 -16.08 -9.14
N LYS A 42 12.40 -16.03 -10.38
CA LYS A 42 11.29 -16.87 -10.83
C LYS A 42 11.67 -18.36 -10.90
N GLY A 43 12.91 -18.67 -11.26
CA GLY A 43 13.43 -20.04 -11.29
C GLY A 43 13.65 -20.68 -9.92
N GLU A 44 13.94 -19.88 -8.89
CA GLU A 44 14.19 -20.35 -7.53
C GLU A 44 12.98 -20.22 -6.59
N ALA A 45 11.95 -19.49 -7.01
CA ALA A 45 10.77 -19.23 -6.20
C ALA A 45 9.96 -20.49 -5.86
N SER A 46 9.53 -20.59 -4.59
CA SER A 46 8.61 -21.62 -4.13
C SER A 46 7.12 -21.27 -4.37
N TRP A 47 6.82 -20.03 -4.74
CA TRP A 47 5.47 -19.57 -5.05
C TRP A 47 5.12 -19.81 -6.53
N GLY A 48 3.93 -20.37 -6.78
CA GLY A 48 3.46 -20.74 -8.12
C GLY A 48 2.53 -19.74 -8.79
N ASP A 49 2.45 -18.50 -8.30
CA ASP A 49 1.57 -17.49 -8.90
C ASP A 49 2.16 -16.86 -10.18
N ARG A 50 1.39 -15.98 -10.82
CA ARG A 50 1.79 -15.30 -12.07
C ARG A 50 2.66 -14.06 -11.86
N TYR A 51 3.16 -13.77 -10.65
CA TYR A 51 4.02 -12.60 -10.46
C TYR A 51 5.41 -12.78 -11.14
N PRO A 52 6.00 -11.72 -11.71
CA PRO A 52 5.31 -10.52 -12.19
C PRO A 52 4.41 -10.87 -13.38
N ALA A 53 3.18 -10.34 -13.41
CA ALA A 53 2.21 -10.71 -14.45
C ALA A 53 2.19 -9.77 -15.66
N TRP A 54 2.86 -8.61 -15.55
CA TRP A 54 2.88 -7.56 -16.58
C TRP A 54 4.31 -7.02 -16.71
N GLN A 55 4.68 -6.57 -17.91
CA GLN A 55 6.04 -6.09 -18.22
C GLN A 55 6.51 -5.00 -17.24
N VAL A 56 5.64 -4.02 -16.94
CA VAL A 56 5.98 -2.94 -16.01
C VAL A 56 6.38 -3.43 -14.61
N TYR A 57 5.76 -4.52 -14.13
CA TYR A 57 6.12 -5.13 -12.84
C TYR A 57 7.34 -6.04 -12.96
N ALA A 58 7.62 -6.61 -14.13
CA ALA A 58 8.87 -7.33 -14.38
C ALA A 58 10.07 -6.36 -14.36
N ASP A 59 9.93 -5.21 -15.02
CA ASP A 59 10.95 -4.15 -15.04
C ASP A 59 11.14 -3.52 -13.65
N GLU A 60 10.03 -3.32 -12.91
CA GLU A 60 10.07 -2.88 -11.51
C GLU A 60 10.82 -3.89 -10.63
N CYS A 61 10.47 -5.18 -10.73
CA CYS A 61 11.11 -6.24 -9.95
C CYS A 61 12.61 -6.28 -10.22
N GLU A 62 13.02 -6.25 -11.49
CA GLU A 62 14.44 -6.23 -11.88
C GLU A 62 15.17 -5.03 -11.26
N ARG A 63 14.58 -3.84 -11.33
CA ARG A 63 15.15 -2.62 -10.75
C ARG A 63 15.33 -2.73 -9.24
N LEU A 64 14.34 -3.27 -8.53
CA LEU A 64 14.43 -3.45 -7.08
C LEU A 64 15.50 -4.48 -6.69
N LEU A 65 15.66 -5.56 -7.47
CA LEU A 65 16.72 -6.55 -7.24
C LEU A 65 18.11 -5.95 -7.51
N GLN A 66 18.27 -5.17 -8.58
CA GLN A 66 19.51 -4.44 -8.90
C GLN A 66 19.84 -3.40 -7.82
N PHE A 67 18.83 -2.72 -7.28
CA PHE A 67 18.99 -1.81 -6.15
C PHE A 67 19.59 -2.52 -4.93
N LEU A 68 19.00 -3.64 -4.50
CA LEU A 68 19.56 -4.43 -3.40
C LEU A 68 20.96 -4.96 -3.70
N GLN A 69 21.23 -5.35 -4.96
CA GLN A 69 22.55 -5.79 -5.37
C GLN A 69 23.59 -4.68 -5.19
N THR A 70 23.25 -3.45 -5.61
CA THR A 70 24.10 -2.26 -5.46
C THR A 70 24.38 -1.92 -3.99
N HIS A 71 23.42 -2.19 -3.11
CA HIS A 71 23.54 -2.01 -1.66
C HIS A 71 24.14 -3.21 -0.91
N ASN A 72 24.59 -4.25 -1.63
CA ASN A 72 25.07 -5.52 -1.07
C ASN A 72 24.07 -6.19 -0.10
N GLN A 73 22.77 -6.01 -0.33
CA GLN A 73 21.70 -6.59 0.48
C GLN A 73 20.90 -7.69 -0.24
N LEU A 74 21.23 -7.99 -1.50
CA LEU A 74 20.48 -8.97 -2.28
C LEU A 74 20.42 -10.33 -1.57
N ASP A 75 21.55 -10.83 -1.07
CA ASP A 75 21.62 -12.12 -0.37
C ASP A 75 20.82 -12.15 0.94
N ARG A 76 20.71 -11.00 1.63
CA ARG A 76 19.89 -10.88 2.85
C ARG A 76 18.41 -11.05 2.54
N TYR A 77 17.94 -10.41 1.48
CA TYR A 77 16.53 -10.42 1.09
C TYR A 77 16.13 -11.69 0.34
N TRP A 78 17.08 -12.31 -0.40
CA TRP A 78 16.81 -13.42 -1.30
C TRP A 78 16.01 -14.57 -0.67
N PRO A 79 16.31 -15.06 0.55
CA PRO A 79 15.54 -16.13 1.18
C PRO A 79 14.05 -15.80 1.34
N ARG A 80 13.71 -14.54 1.68
CA ARG A 80 12.31 -14.10 1.82
C ARG A 80 11.63 -13.96 0.46
N LEU A 81 12.37 -13.53 -0.56
CA LEU A 81 11.86 -13.34 -1.93
C LEU A 81 11.47 -14.67 -2.60
N ILE A 82 12.22 -15.76 -2.36
CA ILE A 82 11.93 -17.09 -2.90
C ILE A 82 11.01 -17.95 -2.01
N ALA A 83 10.78 -17.54 -0.76
CA ALA A 83 9.92 -18.25 0.21
C ALA A 83 8.43 -18.13 -0.16
N LYS A 84 7.51 -18.23 0.79
CA LYS A 84 6.05 -18.15 0.50
C LYS A 84 5.63 -16.75 0.03
N ARG A 85 4.53 -16.68 -0.73
CA ARG A 85 3.91 -15.43 -1.26
C ARG A 85 3.95 -14.25 -0.29
N GLN A 86 3.49 -14.48 0.95
CA GLN A 86 3.47 -13.44 1.99
C GLN A 86 4.86 -12.84 2.28
N GLN A 87 5.90 -13.68 2.40
CA GLN A 87 7.26 -13.19 2.70
C GLN A 87 7.84 -12.43 1.50
N ARG A 88 7.56 -12.88 0.28
CA ARG A 88 7.91 -12.16 -0.94
C ARG A 88 7.25 -10.78 -0.96
N ASP A 89 5.94 -10.69 -0.74
CA ASP A 89 5.20 -9.44 -0.84
C ASP A 89 5.63 -8.44 0.26
N GLU A 90 5.87 -8.92 1.47
CA GLU A 90 6.46 -8.12 2.56
C GLU A 90 7.85 -7.57 2.17
N ALA A 91 8.74 -8.44 1.67
CA ALA A 91 10.08 -8.04 1.23
C ALA A 91 10.06 -7.05 0.06
N LEU A 92 9.19 -7.28 -0.93
CA LEU A 92 9.01 -6.35 -2.06
C LEU A 92 8.52 -4.98 -1.58
N ASN A 93 7.61 -4.92 -0.60
CA ASN A 93 7.12 -3.66 -0.08
C ASN A 93 8.19 -2.88 0.71
N GLU A 94 9.05 -3.56 1.47
CA GLU A 94 10.23 -2.94 2.07
C GLU A 94 11.18 -2.37 1.00
N MET A 95 11.48 -3.15 -0.05
CA MET A 95 12.34 -2.74 -1.15
C MET A 95 11.78 -1.53 -1.91
N ARG A 96 10.47 -1.51 -2.15
CA ARG A 96 9.77 -0.39 -2.81
C ARG A 96 9.91 0.90 -2.02
N VAL A 97 9.67 0.85 -0.71
CA VAL A 97 9.79 2.03 0.16
C VAL A 97 11.24 2.50 0.23
N ALA A 98 12.21 1.59 0.35
CA ALA A 98 13.63 1.92 0.33
C ALA A 98 14.03 2.62 -0.98
N TRP A 99 13.68 2.04 -2.14
CA TRP A 99 13.92 2.65 -3.45
C TRP A 99 13.23 4.01 -3.60
N PHE A 100 11.98 4.10 -3.15
CA PHE A 100 11.21 5.34 -3.20
C PHE A 100 11.93 6.47 -2.44
N LEU A 101 12.38 6.20 -1.21
CA LEU A 101 13.11 7.18 -0.41
C LEU A 101 14.42 7.61 -1.07
N GLU A 102 15.16 6.66 -1.64
CA GLU A 102 16.41 6.97 -2.36
C GLU A 102 16.15 7.82 -3.61
N SER A 103 15.05 7.56 -4.33
CA SER A 103 14.64 8.38 -5.48
C SER A 103 14.26 9.81 -5.11
N LEU A 104 13.92 10.08 -3.84
CA LEU A 104 13.68 11.41 -3.28
C LEU A 104 14.95 12.07 -2.71
N GLY A 105 16.09 11.40 -2.80
CA GLY A 105 17.39 11.86 -2.31
C GLY A 105 17.73 11.43 -0.88
N TYR A 106 16.96 10.52 -0.27
CA TYR A 106 17.21 9.99 1.07
C TYR A 106 17.84 8.58 0.97
N SER A 107 19.16 8.52 0.83
CA SER A 107 19.88 7.26 0.65
C SER A 107 19.78 6.35 1.87
N VAL A 108 19.61 5.05 1.63
CA VAL A 108 19.64 4.06 2.71
C VAL A 108 21.06 3.95 3.26
N SER A 109 21.19 4.06 4.59
CA SER A 109 22.47 4.11 5.30
C SER A 109 22.72 2.87 6.15
N ASP A 110 21.68 2.33 6.79
CA ASP A 110 21.76 1.11 7.60
C ASP A 110 20.55 0.22 7.32
N TRP A 111 20.77 -1.09 7.35
CA TRP A 111 19.74 -2.12 7.17
C TRP A 111 19.48 -2.86 8.48
N GLU A 112 18.22 -2.82 8.89
CA GLU A 112 17.72 -3.28 10.18
C GLU A 112 18.46 -2.76 11.44
N PRO A 113 18.62 -1.44 11.62
CA PRO A 113 19.17 -0.91 12.86
C PRO A 113 18.23 -1.15 14.04
N THR A 114 18.80 -1.18 15.25
CA THR A 114 18.05 -1.29 16.51
C THR A 114 17.89 0.10 17.13
N ASP A 115 16.65 0.48 17.42
CA ASP A 115 16.33 1.64 18.27
C ASP A 115 15.87 1.16 19.65
N ALA A 116 14.67 0.56 19.73
CA ALA A 116 14.20 -0.07 20.95
C ALA A 116 14.88 -1.44 21.18
N PRO A 117 15.33 -1.76 22.40
CA PRO A 117 15.95 -3.05 22.72
C PRO A 117 15.07 -4.24 22.31
N GLY A 118 15.65 -5.20 21.60
CA GLY A 118 14.95 -6.38 21.10
C GLY A 118 14.13 -6.16 19.82
N PHE A 119 14.10 -4.93 19.30
CA PHE A 119 13.45 -4.59 18.04
C PHE A 119 14.45 -4.09 17.02
N LYS A 120 14.22 -4.46 15.77
CA LYS A 120 14.89 -3.87 14.61
C LYS A 120 13.84 -3.13 13.79
N VAL A 121 14.15 -1.92 13.35
CA VAL A 121 13.37 -1.26 12.29
C VAL A 121 13.81 -1.82 10.93
N GLU A 122 13.24 -1.38 9.82
CA GLU A 122 13.62 -1.94 8.50
C GLU A 122 14.92 -1.32 7.98
N PHE A 123 15.06 0.00 8.06
CA PHE A 123 16.28 0.69 7.63
C PHE A 123 16.38 2.12 8.20
N ALA A 124 17.58 2.69 8.11
CA ALA A 124 17.81 4.12 8.35
C ALA A 124 18.15 4.83 7.03
N VAL A 125 17.60 6.02 6.81
CA VAL A 125 17.94 6.86 5.65
C VAL A 125 18.68 8.12 6.07
N ASN A 126 19.60 8.60 5.24
CA ASN A 126 20.29 9.87 5.47
C ASN A 126 19.34 11.04 5.17
N THR A 127 19.21 11.97 6.11
CA THR A 127 18.38 13.18 5.99
C THR A 127 19.20 14.47 5.88
N GLY A 128 20.52 14.37 6.02
CA GLY A 128 21.47 15.46 5.91
C GLY A 128 22.87 15.01 6.34
N PRO A 129 23.87 15.90 6.35
CA PRO A 129 25.21 15.57 6.83
C PRO A 129 25.16 15.04 8.27
N HIS A 130 25.56 13.78 8.45
CA HIS A 130 25.54 13.08 9.74
C HIS A 130 24.15 12.97 10.41
N GLN A 131 23.07 13.18 9.66
CA GLN A 131 21.69 13.06 10.15
C GLN A 131 20.99 11.89 9.48
N LYS A 132 20.19 11.17 10.27
CA LYS A 132 19.43 10.00 9.83
C LYS A 132 17.97 10.11 10.25
N ALA A 133 17.13 9.28 9.65
CA ALA A 133 15.81 8.94 10.16
C ALA A 133 15.63 7.42 10.13
N PHE A 134 15.05 6.86 11.18
CA PHE A 134 14.67 5.45 11.23
C PHE A 134 13.31 5.24 10.57
N VAL A 135 13.24 4.19 9.73
CA VAL A 135 12.07 3.88 8.94
C VAL A 135 11.59 2.48 9.27
N GLU A 136 10.31 2.38 9.65
CA GLU A 136 9.60 1.11 9.79
C GLU A 136 8.56 0.99 8.67
N VAL A 137 8.61 -0.11 7.92
CA VAL A 137 7.62 -0.40 6.88
C VAL A 137 6.63 -1.43 7.40
N LYS A 138 5.35 -1.14 7.29
CA LYS A 138 4.28 -2.12 7.54
C LYS A 138 3.36 -2.23 6.35
N SER A 139 3.17 -3.45 5.89
CA SER A 139 2.21 -3.78 4.84
C SER A 139 1.00 -4.49 5.44
N PRO A 140 -0.10 -3.78 5.76
CA PRO A 140 -1.33 -4.46 6.12
C PRO A 140 -1.84 -5.24 4.90
N GLY A 141 -1.59 -6.55 4.87
CA GLY A 141 -2.09 -7.41 3.80
C GLY A 141 -3.63 -7.41 3.79
N TRP A 142 -4.22 -7.55 2.61
CA TRP A 142 -5.66 -7.67 2.39
C TRP A 142 -6.32 -8.77 3.23
N GLU A 143 -5.58 -9.82 3.62
CA GLU A 143 -6.08 -10.86 4.51
C GLU A 143 -6.53 -10.30 5.88
N SER A 144 -5.96 -9.15 6.28
CA SER A 144 -6.33 -8.44 7.50
C SER A 144 -7.72 -7.77 7.42
N GLU A 145 -8.25 -7.57 6.21
CA GLU A 145 -9.58 -7.03 5.94
C GLU A 145 -10.67 -8.12 5.96
N LEU A 146 -10.27 -9.39 5.87
CA LEU A 146 -11.21 -10.52 5.95
C LEU A 146 -11.83 -10.63 7.35
N THR A 147 -13.13 -10.90 7.37
CA THR A 147 -13.85 -11.29 8.59
C THR A 147 -13.33 -12.61 9.12
N GLU A 148 -13.58 -12.89 10.41
CA GLU A 148 -13.18 -14.17 11.01
C GLU A 148 -13.82 -15.38 10.32
N ALA A 149 -15.08 -15.24 9.89
CA ALA A 149 -15.80 -16.28 9.13
C ALA A 149 -15.12 -16.58 7.79
N GLU A 150 -14.72 -15.55 7.04
CA GLU A 150 -14.02 -15.72 5.76
C GLU A 150 -12.66 -16.37 5.93
N ARG A 151 -11.91 -15.98 6.97
CA ARG A 151 -10.63 -16.63 7.29
C ARG A 151 -10.82 -18.11 7.63
N LYS A 152 -11.80 -18.44 8.47
CA LYS A 152 -12.16 -19.81 8.83
C LYS A 152 -12.57 -20.65 7.60
N ASN A 153 -13.26 -20.02 6.66
CA ASN A 153 -13.66 -20.65 5.39
C ASN A 153 -12.52 -20.70 4.36
N GLY A 154 -11.31 -20.26 4.72
CA GLY A 154 -10.12 -20.40 3.89
C GLY A 154 -9.97 -19.34 2.79
N ARG A 155 -10.64 -18.18 2.89
CA ARG A 155 -10.54 -17.09 1.90
C ARG A 155 -9.12 -16.53 1.71
N THR A 156 -8.22 -16.77 2.67
CA THR A 156 -6.79 -16.43 2.58
C THR A 156 -6.01 -17.28 1.57
N LYS A 157 -6.53 -18.44 1.17
CA LYS A 157 -5.88 -19.37 0.23
C LYS A 157 -5.93 -18.88 -1.24
N PRO A 158 -7.10 -18.51 -1.80
CA PRO A 158 -7.15 -17.99 -3.16
C PRO A 158 -6.46 -16.62 -3.31
N PRO A 159 -6.23 -16.14 -4.55
CA PRO A 159 -5.64 -14.82 -4.80
C PRO A 159 -6.42 -13.68 -4.12
N LYS A 160 -5.76 -12.52 -4.00
CA LYS A 160 -6.36 -11.28 -3.51
C LYS A 160 -7.65 -11.00 -4.26
N TYR A 161 -7.62 -10.75 -5.57
CA TYR A 161 -8.82 -10.45 -6.34
C TYR A 161 -9.48 -11.71 -6.92
N ILE A 162 -10.79 -11.86 -6.73
CA ILE A 162 -11.64 -12.92 -7.30
C ILE A 162 -12.89 -12.24 -7.88
N ASP A 163 -13.21 -12.52 -9.15
CA ASP A 163 -14.49 -12.21 -9.82
C ASP A 163 -15.12 -10.83 -9.51
N MET A 164 -14.32 -9.77 -9.50
CA MET A 164 -14.75 -8.39 -9.22
C MET A 164 -15.51 -8.23 -7.89
N GLU A 165 -15.10 -8.94 -6.84
CA GLU A 165 -15.73 -8.84 -5.53
C GLU A 165 -15.71 -7.40 -4.97
N GLY A 166 -16.89 -6.90 -4.57
CA GLY A 166 -17.03 -5.66 -3.82
C GLY A 166 -16.75 -5.88 -2.33
N ARG A 167 -16.02 -4.94 -1.70
CA ARG A 167 -15.62 -5.05 -0.28
C ARG A 167 -15.95 -3.76 0.49
N ALA A 168 -16.40 -3.92 1.73
CA ALA A 168 -16.41 -2.83 2.70
C ALA A 168 -15.02 -2.73 3.34
N ALA A 169 -14.44 -1.53 3.33
CA ALA A 169 -13.12 -1.28 3.91
C ALA A 169 -13.23 -0.33 5.12
N GLY A 170 -12.47 -0.63 6.18
CA GLY A 170 -12.32 0.22 7.37
C GLY A 170 -10.93 0.87 7.41
N PRO A 171 -10.63 1.83 6.52
CA PRO A 171 -9.26 2.33 6.32
C PRO A 171 -8.68 2.97 7.58
N ILE A 172 -9.51 3.67 8.36
CA ILE A 172 -9.09 4.37 9.58
C ILE A 172 -8.56 3.37 10.63
N GLN A 173 -9.34 2.35 10.99
CA GLN A 173 -8.94 1.36 11.99
C GLN A 173 -7.77 0.50 11.51
N LEU A 174 -7.68 0.26 10.19
CA LEU A 174 -6.55 -0.46 9.63
C LEU A 174 -5.25 0.32 9.78
N ILE A 175 -5.24 1.61 9.40
CA ILE A 175 -4.09 2.51 9.59
C ILE A 175 -3.71 2.55 11.07
N GLN A 176 -4.69 2.75 11.97
CA GLN A 176 -4.43 2.83 13.40
C GLN A 176 -3.78 1.55 13.95
N ARG A 177 -4.32 0.37 13.62
CA ARG A 177 -3.75 -0.91 14.06
C ARG A 177 -2.36 -1.16 13.49
N THR A 178 -2.11 -0.74 12.26
CA THR A 178 -0.81 -0.89 11.61
C THR A 178 0.25 -0.03 12.29
N VAL A 179 -0.06 1.25 12.53
CA VAL A 179 0.85 2.17 13.24
C VAL A 179 1.06 1.73 14.69
N ALA A 180 0.02 1.26 15.38
CA ALA A 180 0.12 0.74 16.75
C ALA A 180 1.07 -0.46 16.87
N LYS A 181 1.17 -1.30 15.84
CA LYS A 181 2.14 -2.41 15.80
C LYS A 181 3.58 -1.97 15.54
N ALA A 182 3.77 -0.87 14.82
CA ALA A 182 5.06 -0.32 14.47
C ALA A 182 5.66 0.55 15.57
N GLY A 183 4.83 1.36 16.24
CA GLY A 183 5.23 2.33 17.27
C GLY A 183 6.23 1.80 18.30
N PRO A 184 6.01 0.63 18.94
CA PRO A 184 6.90 0.10 19.97
C PRO A 184 8.35 -0.14 19.55
N LYS A 185 8.67 -0.11 18.25
CA LYS A 185 10.06 -0.22 17.76
C LYS A 185 10.88 1.04 17.96
N PHE A 186 10.24 2.18 18.25
CA PHE A 186 10.91 3.46 18.40
C PHE A 186 10.96 3.92 19.85
N THR A 187 12.12 4.40 20.28
CA THR A 187 12.29 4.96 21.63
C THR A 187 11.93 6.44 21.69
N GLY A 188 11.87 7.10 20.52
CA GLY A 188 11.70 8.54 20.39
C GLY A 188 12.98 9.34 20.64
N LYS A 189 14.10 8.66 20.95
CA LYS A 189 15.43 9.28 20.94
C LYS A 189 15.87 9.47 19.48
N SER A 190 16.87 10.34 19.29
CA SER A 190 17.48 10.51 17.97
C SER A 190 18.09 9.18 17.50
N PRO A 191 17.93 8.79 16.23
CA PRO A 191 17.33 9.56 15.12
C PRO A 191 15.79 9.63 15.09
N PRO A 192 15.21 10.66 14.43
CA PRO A 192 13.78 10.76 14.15
C PRO A 192 13.16 9.51 13.53
N SER A 193 11.86 9.29 13.76
CA SER A 193 11.15 8.08 13.34
C SER A 193 10.08 8.34 12.28
N LEU A 194 10.03 7.44 11.29
CA LEU A 194 9.06 7.43 10.21
C LEU A 194 8.43 6.03 10.13
N ILE A 195 7.10 5.97 10.20
CA ILE A 195 6.36 4.75 9.90
C ILE A 195 5.76 4.89 8.50
N ILE A 196 6.05 3.95 7.61
CA ILE A 196 5.41 3.86 6.30
C ILE A 196 4.43 2.69 6.29
N VAL A 197 3.15 3.01 6.11
CA VAL A 197 2.11 2.04 5.77
C VAL A 197 2.19 1.80 4.26
N SER A 198 2.76 0.67 3.85
CA SER A 198 2.77 0.24 2.44
C SER A 198 1.44 -0.45 2.15
N ASP A 199 0.59 0.18 1.36
CA ASP A 199 -0.74 -0.30 1.09
C ASP A 199 -0.74 -1.59 0.25
N ASP A 200 -1.38 -2.62 0.79
CA ASP A 200 -1.70 -3.86 0.09
C ASP A 200 -3.17 -4.28 0.34
N CYS A 201 -4.06 -3.31 0.54
CA CYS A 201 -5.49 -3.56 0.76
C CYS A 201 -6.25 -3.82 -0.55
N PHE A 202 -7.45 -4.38 -0.45
CA PHE A 202 -8.35 -4.55 -1.60
C PHE A 202 -8.70 -3.24 -2.27
N VAL A 203 -9.16 -2.29 -1.45
CA VAL A 203 -9.42 -0.92 -1.84
C VAL A 203 -8.18 -0.13 -1.46
N ASN A 204 -7.51 0.44 -2.46
CA ASN A 204 -6.28 1.17 -2.22
C ASN A 204 -6.57 2.33 -1.26
N LEU A 205 -5.88 2.38 -0.13
CA LEU A 205 -6.00 3.42 0.89
C LEU A 205 -5.70 4.81 0.30
N GLY A 206 -4.80 4.87 -0.69
CA GLY A 206 -4.44 6.08 -1.42
C GLY A 206 -5.56 6.61 -2.33
N ASP A 207 -6.49 5.78 -2.78
CA ASP A 207 -7.64 6.21 -3.61
C ASP A 207 -8.63 7.07 -2.81
N TRP A 208 -8.57 7.02 -1.47
CA TRP A 208 -9.36 7.88 -0.58
C TRP A 208 -8.71 9.24 -0.32
N GLY A 209 -7.52 9.49 -0.90
CA GLY A 209 -6.73 10.68 -0.67
C GLY A 209 -6.29 10.85 0.79
N TRP A 210 -6.24 12.09 1.25
CA TRP A 210 -5.75 12.45 2.59
C TRP A 210 -6.68 12.06 3.73
N GLY A 211 -7.98 11.90 3.46
CA GLY A 211 -9.03 11.83 4.47
C GLY A 211 -8.79 10.75 5.53
N PRO A 212 -8.70 9.46 5.16
CA PRO A 212 -8.54 8.39 6.16
C PRO A 212 -7.25 8.48 6.97
N LEU A 213 -6.12 8.84 6.33
CA LEU A 213 -4.84 8.97 7.03
C LEU A 213 -4.89 10.12 8.04
N GLN A 214 -5.41 11.29 7.63
CA GLN A 214 -5.55 12.44 8.51
C GLN A 214 -6.49 12.14 9.67
N ILE A 215 -7.66 11.53 9.41
CA ILE A 215 -8.61 11.17 10.46
C ILE A 215 -8.00 10.16 11.44
N ALA A 216 -7.31 9.13 10.95
CA ALA A 216 -6.68 8.10 11.79
C ALA A 216 -5.61 8.67 12.73
N LEU A 217 -4.93 9.74 12.31
CA LEU A 217 -3.77 10.29 13.02
C LEU A 217 -4.10 11.52 13.86
N THR A 218 -4.87 12.49 13.36
CA THR A 218 -4.96 13.84 13.96
C THR A 218 -6.31 14.21 14.54
N GLN A 219 -7.37 13.42 14.31
CA GLN A 219 -8.70 13.82 14.70
C GLN A 219 -8.95 13.59 16.21
N ASN A 220 -9.25 14.66 16.96
CA ASN A 220 -9.45 14.60 18.42
C ASN A 220 -10.65 13.76 18.88
N SER A 221 -11.60 13.48 17.99
CA SER A 221 -12.73 12.59 18.27
C SER A 221 -13.25 11.99 16.97
N ILE A 222 -13.27 10.66 16.94
CA ILE A 222 -13.87 9.82 15.92
C ILE A 222 -14.81 8.82 16.62
N ALA A 223 -15.73 8.20 15.89
CA ALA A 223 -16.68 7.22 16.46
C ALA A 223 -16.02 6.04 17.22
N TRP A 224 -14.71 5.86 17.05
CA TRP A 224 -13.92 4.75 17.59
C TRP A 224 -12.74 5.20 18.49
N GLY A 225 -12.74 6.46 18.97
CA GLY A 225 -11.71 7.00 19.86
C GLY A 225 -11.13 8.32 19.35
N GLU A 226 -9.82 8.51 19.54
CA GLU A 226 -9.08 9.67 19.04
C GLU A 226 -7.97 9.24 18.07
N GLY A 227 -7.52 10.16 17.23
CA GLY A 227 -6.38 9.98 16.34
C GLY A 227 -5.11 9.65 17.13
N LEU A 228 -4.20 8.87 16.52
CA LEU A 228 -3.03 8.38 17.24
C LEU A 228 -2.11 9.50 17.74
N PHE A 229 -1.95 10.59 17.00
CA PHE A 229 -1.11 11.71 17.40
C PHE A 229 -1.71 12.55 18.53
N CYS A 230 -3.00 12.37 18.85
CA CYS A 230 -3.61 12.98 20.04
C CYS A 230 -3.21 12.25 21.34
N GLN A 231 -2.72 11.02 21.23
CA GLN A 231 -2.36 10.18 22.38
C GLN A 231 -0.88 10.33 22.71
N PHE A 232 -0.57 10.68 23.97
CA PHE A 232 0.81 10.87 24.45
C PHE A 232 1.74 9.69 24.13
N ARG A 233 1.21 8.46 24.15
CA ARG A 233 1.98 7.24 23.86
C ARG A 233 2.56 7.18 22.45
N TYR A 234 2.19 8.06 21.52
CA TYR A 234 2.75 8.12 20.16
C TYR A 234 3.68 9.32 19.93
N ASN A 235 4.04 10.07 20.98
CA ASN A 235 4.98 11.20 20.85
C ASN A 235 6.39 10.78 20.37
N HIS A 236 6.73 9.49 20.44
CA HIS A 236 7.98 8.94 19.92
C HIS A 236 7.97 8.67 18.41
N VAL A 237 6.81 8.84 17.74
CA VAL A 237 6.65 8.71 16.29
C VAL A 237 6.73 10.09 15.65
N GLY A 238 7.70 10.31 14.77
CA GLY A 238 7.92 11.59 14.09
C GLY A 238 6.91 11.90 12.98
N ALA A 239 6.63 10.92 12.13
CA ALA A 239 5.59 11.01 11.12
C ALA A 239 5.08 9.63 10.71
N VAL A 240 3.92 9.62 10.05
CA VAL A 240 3.36 8.44 9.40
C VAL A 240 3.11 8.76 7.93
N GLY A 241 3.65 7.93 7.04
CA GLY A 241 3.36 7.96 5.61
C GLY A 241 2.46 6.81 5.19
N LEU A 242 1.63 7.04 4.18
CA LEU A 242 0.96 6.02 3.40
C LEU A 242 1.65 5.95 2.04
N PHE A 243 2.01 4.76 1.58
CA PHE A 243 2.71 4.49 0.33
C PHE A 243 1.91 3.48 -0.51
N TRP A 244 1.78 3.70 -1.81
CA TRP A 244 1.09 2.78 -2.70
C TRP A 244 1.62 2.82 -4.14
N LEU A 245 1.28 1.77 -4.90
CA LEU A 245 1.51 1.71 -6.34
C LEU A 245 0.29 2.28 -7.09
N GLY A 246 0.51 3.34 -7.85
CA GLY A 246 -0.43 3.87 -8.83
C GLY A 246 -0.36 3.13 -10.17
N GLN A 247 -1.01 3.69 -11.19
CA GLN A 247 -0.98 3.13 -12.54
C GLN A 247 0.46 3.05 -13.09
N GLY A 248 0.76 1.97 -13.81
CA GLY A 248 2.08 1.74 -14.39
C GLY A 248 3.19 1.57 -13.35
N ALA A 249 2.88 1.04 -12.16
CA ALA A 249 3.82 0.88 -11.04
C ALA A 249 4.45 2.21 -10.57
N GLN A 250 3.75 3.35 -10.78
CA GLN A 250 4.19 4.64 -10.25
C GLN A 250 4.10 4.65 -8.73
N TYR A 251 5.17 5.04 -8.05
CA TYR A 251 5.17 5.14 -6.59
C TYR A 251 4.49 6.43 -6.14
N ARG A 252 3.60 6.32 -5.15
CA ARG A 252 2.84 7.44 -4.60
C ARG A 252 2.82 7.38 -3.10
N SER A 253 2.70 8.55 -2.49
CA SER A 253 2.64 8.64 -1.03
C SER A 253 2.00 9.94 -0.55
N ILE A 254 1.51 9.89 0.69
CA ILE A 254 1.13 11.05 1.50
C ILE A 254 1.77 10.87 2.88
N CYS A 255 2.23 11.96 3.50
CA CYS A 255 2.89 11.90 4.80
C CYS A 255 2.34 12.97 5.75
N ILE A 256 2.05 12.57 6.99
CA ILE A 256 1.56 13.45 8.03
C ILE A 256 2.57 13.44 9.19
N ALA A 257 3.19 14.60 9.41
CA ALA A 257 4.03 14.83 10.59
C ALA A 257 3.19 14.73 11.87
N ASN A 258 3.77 14.17 12.92
CA ASN A 258 3.16 14.18 14.23
C ASN A 258 3.39 15.55 14.89
N PRO A 259 2.34 16.39 15.06
CA PRO A 259 2.50 17.71 15.66
C PRO A 259 2.87 17.65 17.15
N ASN A 260 2.64 16.49 17.79
CA ASN A 260 2.92 16.25 19.21
C ASN A 260 4.15 15.35 19.41
N ALA A 261 4.96 15.13 18.35
CA ALA A 261 6.22 14.41 18.48
C ALA A 261 7.18 15.14 19.44
N ILE A 262 7.91 14.38 20.27
CA ILE A 262 9.05 14.95 20.97
C ILE A 262 10.11 15.39 19.98
N LEU A 263 10.86 16.45 20.30
CA LEU A 263 11.76 17.13 19.36
C LEU A 263 12.76 16.18 18.68
N THR A 264 13.27 15.17 19.41
CA THR A 264 14.22 14.18 18.88
C THR A 264 13.59 13.16 17.93
N ALA A 265 12.28 12.98 17.99
CA ALA A 265 11.52 12.11 17.10
C ALA A 265 11.05 12.85 15.84
N THR A 266 10.98 14.19 15.85
CA THR A 266 10.45 15.01 14.75
C THR A 266 11.28 14.87 13.47
N LEU A 267 10.62 14.53 12.36
CA LEU A 267 11.25 14.51 11.05
C LEU A 267 11.49 15.94 10.51
N PRO A 268 12.53 16.14 9.69
CA PRO A 268 12.68 17.37 8.91
C PRO A 268 11.44 17.65 8.06
N SER A 269 10.99 18.91 8.04
CA SER A 269 9.77 19.31 7.35
C SER A 269 9.86 19.14 5.83
N ASP A 270 11.06 19.30 5.25
CA ASP A 270 11.33 19.05 3.83
C ASP A 270 11.20 17.57 3.47
N MET A 271 11.54 16.66 4.38
CA MET A 271 11.31 15.23 4.21
C MET A 271 9.82 14.92 4.15
N VAL A 272 9.03 15.43 5.09
CA VAL A 272 7.57 15.25 5.10
C VAL A 272 6.93 15.80 3.81
N ALA A 273 7.40 16.96 3.34
CA ALA A 273 6.92 17.56 2.10
C ALA A 273 7.26 16.72 0.85
N LYS A 274 8.49 16.21 0.71
CA LYS A 274 8.87 15.36 -0.43
C LYS A 274 8.19 13.99 -0.42
N LEU A 275 7.88 13.46 0.77
CA LEU A 275 7.10 12.24 0.93
C LEU A 275 5.62 12.41 0.58
N THR A 276 5.21 13.63 0.23
CA THR A 276 3.87 13.91 -0.23
C THR A 276 3.89 14.09 -1.73
N THR A 277 3.38 13.10 -2.45
CA THR A 277 3.07 13.25 -3.87
C THR A 277 1.84 14.13 -4.04
N THR A 278 1.79 14.95 -5.09
CA THR A 278 0.61 15.77 -5.39
C THR A 278 -0.60 14.84 -5.49
N PRO A 279 -1.64 15.03 -4.66
CA PRO A 279 -2.82 14.18 -4.72
C PRO A 279 -3.44 14.30 -6.11
N MET A 280 -3.86 13.17 -6.69
CA MET A 280 -4.93 13.25 -7.67
C MET A 280 -6.16 13.72 -6.89
N GLU A 281 -6.79 14.81 -7.32
CA GLU A 281 -8.16 15.05 -6.89
C GLU A 281 -8.93 13.74 -7.11
N PRO A 282 -9.74 13.28 -6.14
CA PRO A 282 -10.60 12.14 -6.39
C PRO A 282 -11.35 12.50 -7.66
N ALA A 283 -11.24 11.67 -8.70
CA ALA A 283 -11.96 11.92 -9.93
C ALA A 283 -13.42 12.09 -9.53
N LEU A 284 -13.91 13.33 -9.53
CA LEU A 284 -15.33 13.59 -9.40
C LEU A 284 -15.94 12.69 -10.44
N HIS A 285 -16.68 11.67 -10.02
CA HIS A 285 -17.53 10.92 -10.91
C HIS A 285 -18.40 11.99 -11.55
N SER A 286 -18.01 12.42 -12.75
CA SER A 286 -18.84 13.31 -13.54
C SER A 286 -20.13 12.51 -13.69
N PRO A 287 -21.26 12.99 -13.17
CA PRO A 287 -22.52 12.37 -13.51
C PRO A 287 -22.50 12.37 -15.03
N ARG A 288 -22.54 11.18 -15.64
CA ARG A 288 -22.66 11.05 -17.09
C ARG A 288 -23.77 12.02 -17.47
N GLN A 289 -23.44 13.03 -18.27
CA GLN A 289 -24.45 13.88 -18.85
C GLN A 289 -25.26 12.98 -19.77
N GLY A 290 -26.26 12.31 -19.20
CA GLY A 290 -27.35 11.73 -19.95
C GLY A 290 -28.03 12.91 -20.59
N THR A 291 -27.82 13.07 -21.89
CA THR A 291 -28.65 13.96 -22.70
C THR A 291 -30.07 13.44 -22.57
N ILE A 292 -30.87 14.11 -21.74
CA ILE A 292 -32.31 13.90 -21.74
C ILE A 292 -32.79 14.50 -23.06
N VAL A 293 -32.95 13.65 -24.08
CA VAL A 293 -33.78 13.98 -25.23
C VAL A 293 -35.22 13.80 -24.74
N VAL A 294 -35.85 14.90 -24.36
CA VAL A 294 -37.30 14.96 -24.16
C VAL A 294 -37.93 14.97 -25.57
N PRO A 295 -38.92 14.10 -25.85
CA PRO A 295 -39.60 14.09 -27.15
C PRO A 295 -40.38 15.38 -27.42
#